data_AF-A0AAW5ES36-F1
#
_entry.id   AF-A0AAW5ES36-F1
#
_cell.length_a   1.000
_cell.length_b   1.000
_cell.length_c   1.000
_cell.angle_alpha   90.00
_cell.angle_beta   90.00
_cell.angle_gamma   90.00
#
_symmetry.space_group_name_H-M   'P 1'
#
loop_
_entity.id
_entity.type
_entity.pdbx_description
1 polymer ?
#
loop_
_entity_poly.entity_id
_entity_poly.type
_entity_poly.pdbx_seq_one_letter_code
_entity_poly.pdbx_strand_id
1 'polypeptide(L)'
;MMTQIVFYIFAAVLVLSASMVVSARNPVHSVLFLILAFFNAAGLFLIAGAEFLAMILVIVYVGAVAVLFLFVVMMLDIRIAQAREGLQRYAPFGAAIGAVLLGELVLAFMHWRVASNIGDVAHLVPSTPTRSNTAAIGDVLYTHYIFLFQACALVLLVAMIGAIVLTLRDRPTGRRQDIERQHERDPAESMEMLSLPLGRSVNALGGFLRPRRSYDVAAVPGTYGTQAYREEEQALEEGTALVVVKDVTKKESRDNE
;
A
#
# COMPACT_ATOMS: atom_id res chain seq x y z
N MET A 1 -1.27 39.19 24.09
CA MET A 1 0.20 39.28 24.12
C MET A 1 0.86 37.91 24.16
N MET A 2 0.80 37.13 25.26
CA MET A 2 1.43 35.80 25.31
C MET A 2 0.92 34.85 24.21
N THR A 3 -0.40 34.77 24.02
CA THR A 3 -1.04 33.94 22.97
C THR A 3 -0.60 34.31 21.55
N GLN A 4 -0.36 35.59 21.27
CA GLN A 4 0.10 36.08 19.97
C GLN A 4 1.55 35.69 19.71
N ILE A 5 2.42 35.78 20.73
CA ILE A 5 3.81 35.34 20.62
C ILE A 5 3.86 33.84 20.33
N VAL A 6 3.12 33.05 21.10
CA VAL A 6 3.03 31.60 20.90
C VAL A 6 2.49 31.28 19.50
N PHE A 7 1.43 31.98 19.06
CA PHE A 7 0.89 31.84 17.70
C PHE A 7 1.95 32.06 16.62
N TYR A 8 2.71 33.16 16.67
CA TYR A 8 3.73 33.45 15.66
C TYR A 8 4.88 32.44 15.68
N ILE A 9 5.26 31.92 16.85
CA ILE A 9 6.27 30.86 16.97
C ILE A 9 5.77 29.58 16.26
N PHE A 10 4.59 29.10 16.61
CA PHE A 10 4.01 27.90 15.99
C PHE A 10 3.78 28.08 14.48
N ALA A 11 3.31 29.25 14.06
CA ALA A 11 3.12 29.57 12.64
C ALA A 11 4.44 29.61 11.86
N ALA A 12 5.48 30.24 12.42
CA ALA A 12 6.79 30.31 11.78
C ALA A 12 7.41 28.91 11.63
N VAL A 13 7.36 28.08 12.68
CA VAL A 13 7.86 26.70 12.64
C VAL A 13 7.05 25.85 11.65
N LEU A 14 5.73 26.04 11.58
CA LEU A 14 4.87 25.35 10.61
C LEU A 14 5.27 25.67 9.17
N VAL A 15 5.41 26.96 8.82
CA VAL A 15 5.78 27.39 7.46
C VAL A 15 7.18 26.91 7.10
N LEU A 16 8.13 26.99 8.03
CA LEU A 16 9.49 26.50 7.82
C LEU A 16 9.49 24.98 7.62
N SER A 17 8.75 24.24 8.43
CA SER A 17 8.63 22.78 8.29
C SER A 17 7.98 22.41 6.96
N ALA A 18 6.88 23.07 6.58
CA ALA A 18 6.19 22.82 5.31
C ALA A 18 7.06 23.10 4.10
N SER A 19 7.85 24.18 4.11
CA SER A 19 8.81 24.46 3.03
C SER A 19 9.92 23.41 2.97
N MET A 20 10.35 22.89 4.13
CA MET A 20 11.38 21.85 4.20
C MET A 20 10.87 20.46 3.78
N VAL A 21 9.57 20.16 3.94
CA VAL A 21 8.94 18.94 3.39
C VAL A 21 9.12 18.86 1.86
N VAL A 22 8.93 19.98 1.16
CA VAL A 22 9.00 20.03 -0.31
C VAL A 22 10.45 20.15 -0.80
N SER A 23 11.32 20.79 -0.01
CA SER A 23 12.70 21.06 -0.41
C SER A 23 13.67 19.93 -0.06
N ALA A 24 13.33 19.06 0.89
CA ALA A 24 14.22 18.01 1.37
C ALA A 24 14.48 16.94 0.28
N ARG A 25 15.74 16.55 0.14
CA ARG A 25 16.17 15.54 -0.85
C ARG A 25 15.91 14.12 -0.38
N ASN A 26 16.01 13.88 0.93
CA ASN A 26 15.73 12.59 1.51
C ASN A 26 14.24 12.50 1.86
N PRO A 27 13.49 11.55 1.28
CA PRO A 27 12.09 11.32 1.60
C PRO A 27 11.81 11.12 3.10
N VAL A 28 12.72 10.47 3.84
CA VAL A 28 12.57 10.28 5.30
C VAL A 28 12.59 11.61 6.05
N HIS A 29 13.51 12.51 5.70
CA HIS A 29 13.54 13.86 6.29
C HIS A 29 12.27 14.64 5.94
N SER A 30 11.77 14.49 4.71
CA SER A 30 10.53 15.13 4.27
C SER A 30 9.35 14.71 5.15
N VAL A 31 9.21 13.42 5.46
CA VAL A 31 8.14 12.93 6.34
C VAL A 31 8.32 13.40 7.80
N LEU A 32 9.56 13.46 8.32
CA LEU A 32 9.81 14.00 9.66
C LEU A 32 9.40 15.47 9.79
N PHE A 33 9.69 16.29 8.77
CA PHE A 33 9.22 17.68 8.73
C PHE A 33 7.70 17.79 8.58
N LEU A 34 7.06 16.83 7.92
CA LEU A 34 5.60 16.79 7.79
C LEU A 34 4.93 16.51 9.15
N ILE A 35 5.49 15.58 9.92
CA ILE A 35 5.06 15.32 11.31
C ILE A 35 5.20 16.59 12.16
N LEU A 36 6.33 17.28 12.05
CA LEU A 36 6.55 18.54 12.76
C LEU A 36 5.53 19.62 12.34
N ALA A 37 5.21 19.72 11.04
CA ALA A 37 4.21 20.67 10.54
C ALA A 37 2.81 20.39 11.10
N PHE A 38 2.35 19.13 11.08
CA PHE A 38 1.05 18.76 11.64
C PHE A 38 0.98 18.95 13.15
N PHE A 39 2.06 18.68 13.87
CA PHE A 39 2.12 18.93 15.31
C PHE A 39 1.99 20.44 15.61
N ASN A 40 2.70 21.29 14.87
CA ASN A 40 2.58 22.73 15.02
C ASN A 40 1.18 23.25 14.63
N ALA A 41 0.58 22.68 13.58
CA ALA A 41 -0.80 22.99 13.18
C ALA A 41 -1.82 22.60 14.27
N ALA A 42 -1.63 21.48 14.96
CA ALA A 42 -2.47 21.09 16.09
C ALA A 42 -2.36 22.10 17.24
N GLY A 43 -1.15 22.59 17.52
CA GLY A 43 -0.91 23.68 18.46
C GLY A 43 -1.67 24.96 18.10
N LEU A 44 -1.68 25.33 16.81
CA LEU A 44 -2.46 26.48 16.34
C LEU A 44 -3.98 26.28 16.52
N PHE A 45 -4.51 25.08 16.25
CA PHE A 45 -5.92 24.77 16.50
C PHE A 45 -6.28 24.82 17.98
N LEU A 46 -5.37 24.39 18.86
CA LEU A 46 -5.57 24.48 20.31
C LEU A 46 -5.68 25.94 20.76
N ILE A 47 -4.80 26.82 20.25
CA ILE A 47 -4.83 28.27 20.55
C ILE A 47 -6.09 28.93 19.97
N ALA A 48 -6.57 28.46 18.81
CA ALA A 48 -7.83 28.91 18.21
C ALA A 48 -9.09 28.42 18.96
N GLY A 49 -8.94 27.61 20.01
CA GLY A 49 -10.05 27.07 20.80
C GLY A 49 -10.72 25.84 20.18
N ALA A 50 -10.13 25.23 19.15
CA ALA A 50 -10.65 24.04 18.46
C ALA A 50 -10.01 22.75 18.98
N GLU A 51 -10.25 22.43 20.26
CA GLU A 51 -9.60 21.31 20.97
C GLU A 51 -9.82 19.95 20.29
N PHE A 52 -11.05 19.66 19.87
CA PHE A 52 -11.40 18.38 19.25
C PHE A 52 -10.67 18.19 17.91
N LEU A 53 -10.59 19.25 17.12
CA LEU A 53 -9.92 19.24 15.82
C LEU A 53 -8.40 19.10 15.98
N ALA A 54 -7.82 19.77 16.98
CA ALA A 54 -6.40 19.63 17.32
C ALA A 54 -6.07 18.17 17.69
N MET A 55 -6.89 17.53 18.53
CA MET A 55 -6.68 16.14 18.94
C MET A 55 -6.82 15.16 17.77
N ILE A 56 -7.80 15.33 16.90
CA ILE A 56 -7.95 14.51 15.69
C ILE A 56 -6.76 14.70 14.74
N LEU A 57 -6.25 15.93 14.58
CA LEU A 57 -5.09 16.19 13.75
C LEU A 57 -3.87 15.39 14.23
N VAL A 58 -3.65 15.32 15.54
CA VAL A 58 -2.56 14.51 16.11
C VAL A 58 -2.83 13.01 15.93
N ILE A 59 -4.02 12.52 16.29
CA ILE A 59 -4.30 11.07 16.27
C ILE A 59 -4.28 10.51 14.83
N VAL A 60 -4.96 11.19 13.90
CA VAL A 60 -5.15 10.67 12.54
C VAL A 60 -3.98 11.06 11.63
N TYR A 61 -3.64 12.36 11.55
CA TYR A 61 -2.62 12.80 10.60
C TYR A 61 -1.21 12.49 11.08
N VAL A 62 -0.87 12.80 12.33
CA VAL A 62 0.45 12.45 12.88
C VAL A 62 0.53 10.96 13.20
N GLY A 63 -0.45 10.40 13.91
CA GLY A 63 -0.41 9.04 14.43
C GLY A 63 -0.56 7.95 13.36
N ALA A 64 -1.60 8.02 12.52
CA ALA A 64 -1.86 6.98 11.53
C ALA A 64 -1.19 7.29 10.18
N VAL A 65 -1.50 8.45 9.59
CA VAL A 65 -1.15 8.75 8.20
C VAL A 65 0.36 8.98 8.04
N ALA A 66 0.95 9.91 8.79
CA ALA A 66 2.36 10.25 8.65
C ALA A 66 3.29 9.10 9.04
N VAL A 67 2.94 8.31 10.06
CA VAL A 67 3.70 7.10 10.44
C VAL A 67 3.61 6.02 9.35
N LEU A 68 2.43 5.80 8.76
CA LEU A 68 2.28 4.89 7.62
C LEU A 68 3.17 5.34 6.45
N PHE A 69 3.20 6.64 6.15
CA PHE A 69 4.12 7.19 5.15
C PHE A 69 5.58 6.94 5.50
N LEU A 70 5.98 7.07 6.77
CA LEU A 70 7.35 6.79 7.21
C LEU A 70 7.75 5.34 6.90
N PHE A 71 6.87 4.37 7.19
CA PHE A 71 7.11 2.96 6.86
C PHE A 71 7.21 2.73 5.35
N VAL A 72 6.28 3.28 4.58
CA VAL A 72 6.24 3.12 3.11
C VAL A 72 7.50 3.70 2.47
N VAL A 73 7.87 4.92 2.88
CA VAL A 73 9.02 5.63 2.33
C VAL A 73 10.34 4.96 2.70
N MET A 74 10.45 4.37 3.90
CA MET A 74 11.65 3.66 4.31
C MET A 74 11.79 2.30 3.61
N MET A 75 10.68 1.62 3.32
CA MET A 75 10.69 0.35 2.59
C MET A 75 10.98 0.54 1.09
N LEU A 76 10.67 1.71 0.54
CA LEU A 76 10.87 2.02 -0.87
C LEU A 76 12.27 2.60 -1.14
N ASP A 77 13.07 1.90 -1.93
CA ASP A 77 14.35 2.43 -2.43
C ASP A 77 14.12 3.39 -3.61
N ILE A 78 14.03 4.69 -3.32
CA ILE A 78 13.78 5.74 -4.32
C ILE A 78 15.11 6.19 -4.93
N ARG A 79 15.35 5.85 -6.20
CA ARG A 79 16.51 6.34 -6.98
C ARG A 79 16.29 7.79 -7.45
N ILE A 80 16.74 8.75 -6.64
CA ILE A 80 16.55 10.20 -6.82
C ILE A 80 17.16 10.74 -8.14
N ALA A 81 18.16 10.05 -8.71
CA ALA A 81 18.86 10.50 -9.92
C ALA A 81 17.98 10.53 -11.18
N GLN A 82 17.12 9.54 -11.40
CA GLN A 82 16.25 9.47 -12.59
C GLN A 82 15.04 10.42 -12.50
N ALA A 83 14.58 10.76 -11.29
CA ALA A 83 13.46 11.68 -11.08
C ALA A 83 13.77 13.14 -11.49
N ARG A 84 15.07 13.51 -11.56
CA ARG A 84 15.49 14.88 -11.87
C ARG A 84 15.44 15.26 -13.35
N GLU A 85 15.57 14.29 -14.25
CA GLU A 85 15.50 14.54 -15.71
C GLU A 85 14.09 15.03 -16.12
N GLY A 86 13.04 14.49 -15.50
CA GLY A 86 11.67 14.95 -15.71
C GLY A 86 11.37 16.30 -15.06
N LEU A 87 11.90 16.55 -13.86
CA LEU A 87 11.59 17.77 -13.09
C LEU A 87 12.10 19.05 -13.77
N GLN A 88 13.31 19.03 -14.32
CA GLN A 88 13.88 20.22 -14.97
C GLN A 88 13.08 20.65 -16.22
N ARG A 89 12.47 19.68 -16.92
CA ARG A 89 11.67 19.95 -18.11
C ARG A 89 10.34 20.65 -17.80
N TYR A 90 9.71 20.34 -16.66
CA TYR A 90 8.42 20.91 -16.26
C TYR A 90 8.52 22.01 -15.17
N ALA A 91 9.71 22.24 -14.61
CA ALA A 91 9.98 23.31 -13.66
C ALA A 91 9.45 24.71 -14.09
N PRO A 92 9.64 25.18 -15.35
CA PRO A 92 9.15 26.51 -15.73
C PRO A 92 7.61 26.59 -15.75
N PHE A 93 6.92 25.51 -16.14
CA PHE A 93 5.46 25.45 -16.09
C PHE A 93 4.93 25.44 -14.65
N GLY A 94 5.57 24.66 -13.77
CA GLY A 94 5.25 24.67 -12.35
C GLY A 94 5.48 26.04 -11.70
N ALA A 95 6.58 26.71 -12.05
CA ALA A 95 6.86 28.06 -11.58
C ALA A 95 5.85 29.09 -12.09
N ALA A 96 5.41 28.98 -13.35
CA ALA A 96 4.38 29.85 -13.91
C ALA A 96 3.04 29.69 -13.17
N ILE A 97 2.60 28.45 -12.93
CA ILE A 97 1.37 28.17 -12.17
C ILE A 97 1.50 28.68 -10.73
N GLY A 98 2.64 28.43 -10.08
CA GLY A 98 2.93 28.93 -8.75
C GLY A 98 2.90 30.46 -8.66
N ALA A 99 3.44 31.14 -9.67
CA ALA A 99 3.42 32.61 -9.75
C ALA A 99 1.99 33.16 -9.93
N VAL A 100 1.15 32.49 -10.74
CA VAL A 100 -0.26 32.86 -10.89
C VAL A 100 -1.00 32.70 -9.55
N LEU A 101 -0.85 31.55 -8.88
CA LEU A 101 -1.48 31.32 -7.57
C LEU A 101 -1.00 32.31 -6.50
N LEU A 102 0.29 32.65 -6.50
CA LEU A 102 0.85 33.65 -5.58
C LEU A 102 0.29 35.05 -5.91
N GLY A 103 0.16 35.38 -7.20
CA GLY A 103 -0.50 36.59 -7.67
C GLY A 103 -1.96 36.67 -7.21
N GLU A 104 -2.74 35.60 -7.34
CA GLU A 104 -4.10 35.51 -6.83
C GLU A 104 -4.17 35.71 -5.31
N LEU A 105 -3.25 35.09 -4.56
CA LEU A 105 -3.19 35.25 -3.11
C LEU A 105 -2.87 36.70 -2.71
N VAL A 106 -1.94 37.35 -3.40
CA VAL A 106 -1.60 38.77 -3.17
C VAL A 106 -2.77 39.67 -3.52
N LEU A 107 -3.43 39.44 -4.66
CA LEU A 107 -4.63 40.20 -5.04
C LEU A 107 -5.75 40.02 -4.03
N ALA A 108 -6.00 38.78 -3.58
CA ALA A 108 -6.99 38.49 -2.54
C ALA A 108 -6.65 39.21 -1.23
N PHE A 109 -5.37 39.26 -0.85
CA PHE A 109 -4.92 39.96 0.35
C PHE A 109 -5.03 41.49 0.22
N MET A 110 -4.72 42.05 -0.97
CA MET A 110 -4.84 43.50 -1.23
C MET A 110 -6.30 43.97 -1.28
N HIS A 111 -7.19 43.12 -1.79
CA HIS A 111 -8.63 43.37 -1.83
C HIS A 111 -9.35 42.87 -0.57
N TRP A 112 -8.61 42.33 0.40
CA TRP A 112 -9.17 41.88 1.67
C TRP A 112 -9.73 43.09 2.42
N ARG A 113 -11.05 43.23 2.39
CA ARG A 113 -11.76 44.18 3.23
C ARG A 113 -12.34 43.44 4.41
N VAL A 114 -11.97 43.93 5.59
CA VAL A 114 -12.65 43.61 6.84
C VAL A 114 -14.13 43.98 6.65
N ALA A 115 -15.02 43.00 6.64
CA ALA A 115 -16.45 43.25 6.51
C ALA A 115 -16.88 44.24 7.61
N SER A 116 -17.66 45.26 7.26
CA SER A 116 -18.10 46.30 8.22
C SER A 116 -18.93 45.74 9.38
N ASN A 117 -19.46 44.53 9.23
CA ASN A 117 -20.37 43.89 10.17
C ASN A 117 -19.66 42.90 11.12
N ILE A 118 -18.34 43.00 11.31
CA ILE A 118 -17.60 42.11 12.21
C ILE A 118 -18.05 42.25 13.68
N GLY A 119 -18.60 43.41 14.06
CA GLY A 119 -19.23 43.58 15.36
C GLY A 119 -20.37 42.57 15.59
N ASP A 120 -21.19 42.31 14.56
CA ASP A 120 -22.37 41.44 14.68
C ASP A 120 -22.03 39.95 14.74
N VAL A 121 -20.96 39.51 14.05
CA VAL A 121 -20.49 38.11 14.10
C VAL A 121 -19.72 37.77 15.37
N ALA A 122 -19.17 38.76 16.09
CA ALA A 122 -18.54 38.53 17.39
C ALA A 122 -19.55 38.02 18.45
N HIS A 123 -20.85 38.28 18.26
CA HIS A 123 -21.92 37.78 19.12
C HIS A 123 -22.32 36.31 18.86
N LEU A 124 -21.88 35.72 17.73
CA LEU A 124 -22.18 34.34 17.36
C LEU A 124 -21.23 33.32 18.00
N VAL A 125 -20.13 33.79 18.61
CA VAL A 125 -19.21 32.96 19.40
C VAL A 125 -19.43 33.33 20.86
N PRO A 126 -20.20 32.53 21.63
CA PRO A 126 -20.41 32.79 23.05
C PRO A 126 -19.06 32.88 23.75
N SER A 127 -18.82 33.98 24.47
CA SER A 127 -17.62 34.21 25.28
C SER A 127 -17.45 33.17 26.40
N THR A 128 -18.52 32.42 26.70
CA THR A 128 -18.52 31.22 27.53
C THR A 128 -19.18 30.08 26.75
N PRO A 129 -18.40 29.11 26.23
CA PRO A 129 -18.99 27.94 25.61
C PRO A 129 -19.77 27.16 26.68
N THR A 130 -21.09 27.17 26.59
CA THR A 130 -21.99 26.39 27.46
C THR A 130 -21.91 24.89 27.18
N ARG A 131 -21.24 24.49 26.08
CA ARG A 131 -21.11 23.10 25.61
C ARG A 131 -19.68 22.86 25.12
N SER A 132 -19.16 21.64 25.29
CA SER A 132 -17.85 21.27 24.73
C SER A 132 -17.89 21.23 23.20
N ASN A 133 -16.75 21.51 22.56
CA ASN A 133 -16.63 21.49 21.10
C ASN A 133 -17.01 20.12 20.51
N THR A 134 -16.60 19.04 21.18
CA THR A 134 -16.92 17.67 20.79
C THR A 134 -18.43 17.43 20.75
N ALA A 135 -19.16 17.89 21.77
CA ALA A 135 -20.60 17.71 21.83
C ALA A 135 -21.33 18.61 20.82
N ALA A 136 -20.84 19.82 20.56
CA ALA A 136 -21.41 20.70 19.53
C ALA A 136 -21.23 20.14 18.11
N ILE A 137 -20.04 19.62 17.78
CA ILE A 137 -19.78 18.96 16.49
C ILE A 137 -20.62 17.68 16.37
N GLY A 138 -20.73 16.90 17.45
CA GLY A 138 -21.55 15.69 17.49
C GLY A 138 -23.02 15.98 17.16
N ASP A 139 -23.61 17.00 17.79
CA ASP A 139 -25.00 17.36 17.52
C ASP A 139 -25.23 17.64 16.03
N VAL A 140 -24.41 18.50 15.43
CA VAL A 140 -24.56 18.90 14.02
C VAL A 140 -24.30 17.72 13.07
N LEU A 141 -23.28 16.91 13.35
CA LEU A 141 -22.89 15.78 12.52
C LEU A 141 -23.99 14.71 12.48
N TYR A 142 -24.58 14.38 13.63
CA TYR A 142 -25.59 13.32 13.73
C TYR A 142 -27.02 13.78 13.44
N THR A 143 -27.32 15.08 13.49
CA THR A 143 -28.67 15.59 13.19
C THR A 143 -28.80 16.13 11.76
N HIS A 144 -27.89 17.01 11.34
CA HIS A 144 -28.00 17.71 10.05
C HIS A 144 -27.20 17.02 8.94
N TYR A 145 -26.01 16.51 9.25
CA TYR A 145 -25.09 15.95 8.26
C TYR A 145 -24.97 14.42 8.30
N ILE A 146 -26.02 13.73 8.75
CA ILE A 146 -26.02 12.27 8.88
C ILE A 146 -25.72 11.54 7.56
N PHE A 147 -26.19 12.07 6.43
CA PHE A 147 -25.91 11.48 5.11
C PHE A 147 -24.44 11.63 4.70
N LEU A 148 -23.80 12.77 5.00
CA LEU A 148 -22.37 12.96 4.75
C LEU A 148 -21.54 12.03 5.65
N PHE A 149 -21.95 11.88 6.91
CA PHE A 149 -21.31 10.94 7.83
C PHE A 149 -21.38 9.49 7.31
N GLN A 150 -22.55 9.07 6.83
CA GLN A 150 -22.72 7.74 6.23
C GLN A 150 -21.90 7.56 4.94
N ALA A 151 -21.82 8.59 4.10
CA ALA A 151 -20.99 8.57 2.91
C ALA A 151 -19.50 8.40 3.25
N CYS A 152 -19.00 9.09 4.28
CA CYS A 152 -17.64 8.91 4.77
C CYS A 152 -17.39 7.47 5.26
N ALA A 153 -18.37 6.84 5.93
CA ALA A 153 -18.26 5.44 6.35
C ALA A 153 -18.14 4.48 5.14
N LEU A 154 -18.88 4.73 4.06
CA LEU A 154 -18.74 3.97 2.81
C LEU A 154 -17.38 4.19 2.15
N VAL A 155 -16.85 5.41 2.17
CA VAL A 155 -15.50 5.70 1.66
C VAL A 155 -14.44 4.92 2.43
N LEU A 156 -14.54 4.86 3.77
CA LEU A 156 -13.63 4.07 4.61
C LEU A 156 -13.75 2.57 4.33
N LEU A 157 -14.96 2.05 4.10
CA LEU A 157 -15.17 0.66 3.71
C LEU A 157 -14.49 0.36 2.37
N VAL A 158 -14.69 1.22 1.36
CA VAL A 158 -14.05 1.07 0.05
C VAL A 158 -12.53 1.17 0.16
N ALA A 159 -12.00 2.08 0.98
CA ALA A 159 -10.56 2.18 1.22
C ALA A 159 -9.98 0.90 1.84
N MET A 160 -10.68 0.28 2.80
CA MET A 160 -10.28 -0.99 3.39
C MET A 160 -10.27 -2.13 2.37
N ILE A 161 -11.36 -2.28 1.60
CA ILE A 161 -11.46 -3.30 0.55
C ILE A 161 -10.36 -3.09 -0.49
N GLY A 162 -10.16 -1.85 -0.95
CA GLY A 162 -9.12 -1.49 -1.91
C GLY A 162 -7.71 -1.83 -1.42
N ALA A 163 -7.39 -1.48 -0.17
CA ALA A 163 -6.09 -1.81 0.43
C ALA A 163 -5.86 -3.33 0.52
N ILE A 164 -6.89 -4.11 0.92
CA ILE A 164 -6.79 -5.57 1.00
C ILE A 164 -6.59 -6.19 -0.38
N VAL A 165 -7.44 -5.84 -1.35
CA VAL A 165 -7.37 -6.41 -2.70
C VAL A 165 -6.05 -6.09 -3.40
N LEU A 166 -5.50 -4.89 -3.21
CA LEU A 166 -4.22 -4.48 -3.80
C LEU A 166 -3.00 -5.15 -3.15
N THR A 167 -3.08 -5.52 -1.87
CA THR A 167 -1.95 -6.12 -1.13
C THR A 167 -2.04 -7.63 -1.02
N LEU A 168 -3.21 -8.21 -1.29
CA LEU A 168 -3.41 -9.66 -1.29
C LEU A 168 -2.62 -10.27 -2.43
N ARG A 169 -1.46 -10.84 -2.09
CA ARG A 169 -0.66 -11.60 -3.03
C ARG A 169 -1.12 -13.04 -3.03
N ASP A 170 -1.60 -13.51 -4.18
CA ASP A 170 -1.84 -14.93 -4.39
C ASP A 170 -0.53 -15.70 -4.25
N ARG A 171 -0.45 -16.53 -3.20
CA ARG A 171 0.57 -17.56 -3.07
C ARG A 171 -0.12 -18.88 -3.39
N PRO A 172 0.12 -19.50 -4.55
CA PRO A 172 -0.45 -20.80 -4.84
C PRO A 172 0.11 -21.83 -3.85
N THR A 173 -0.69 -22.17 -2.85
CA THR A 173 -0.42 -23.24 -1.89
C THR A 173 -1.01 -24.53 -2.43
N GLY A 174 -0.15 -25.46 -2.83
CA GLY A 174 -0.55 -26.75 -3.41
C GLY A 174 -0.78 -26.72 -4.92
N ARG A 175 -0.94 -27.92 -5.51
CA ARG A 175 -1.24 -28.12 -6.95
C ARG A 175 -2.72 -27.89 -7.20
N ARG A 176 -3.05 -26.97 -8.11
CA ARG A 176 -4.40 -26.70 -8.59
C ARG A 176 -4.63 -27.46 -9.87
N GLN A 177 -5.77 -28.11 -9.94
CA GLN A 177 -6.19 -28.87 -11.10
C GLN A 177 -6.91 -27.96 -12.09
N ASP A 178 -6.53 -28.09 -13.35
CA ASP A 178 -7.23 -27.52 -14.49
C ASP A 178 -8.33 -28.52 -14.90
N ILE A 179 -9.58 -28.14 -14.64
CA ILE A 179 -10.75 -29.01 -14.82
C ILE A 179 -11.00 -29.25 -16.31
N GLU A 180 -10.79 -28.24 -17.16
CA GLU A 180 -11.01 -28.35 -18.61
C GLU A 180 -10.02 -29.36 -19.20
N ARG A 181 -8.72 -29.20 -18.90
CA ARG A 181 -7.70 -30.16 -19.32
C ARG A 181 -7.90 -31.57 -18.77
N GLN A 182 -8.48 -31.70 -17.58
CA GLN A 182 -8.78 -33.03 -17.03
C GLN A 182 -9.90 -33.72 -17.82
N HIS A 183 -10.91 -32.96 -18.24
CA HIS A 183 -12.08 -33.49 -18.96
C HIS A 183 -11.80 -33.71 -20.45
N GLU A 184 -10.93 -32.92 -21.06
CA GLU A 184 -10.51 -33.07 -22.46
C GLU A 184 -9.50 -34.21 -22.68
N ARG A 185 -9.19 -35.01 -21.65
CA ARG A 185 -8.25 -36.12 -21.77
C ARG A 185 -8.77 -37.24 -22.66
N ASP A 186 -8.04 -37.48 -23.75
CA ASP A 186 -8.31 -38.61 -24.64
C ASP A 186 -7.82 -39.94 -24.03
N PRO A 187 -8.57 -41.05 -24.22
CA PRO A 187 -8.15 -42.38 -23.77
C PRO A 187 -6.79 -42.81 -24.33
N ALA A 188 -6.45 -42.38 -25.55
CA ALA A 188 -5.18 -42.65 -26.20
C ALA A 188 -3.98 -42.00 -25.47
N GLU A 189 -4.21 -40.88 -24.77
CA GLU A 189 -3.18 -40.21 -23.96
C GLU A 189 -3.11 -40.75 -22.53
N SER A 190 -4.20 -41.36 -22.05
CA SER A 190 -4.36 -41.89 -20.71
C SER A 190 -3.89 -43.34 -20.56
N MET A 191 -3.94 -44.15 -21.63
CA MET A 191 -3.77 -45.59 -21.55
C MET A 191 -2.79 -46.09 -22.61
N GLU A 192 -1.76 -46.82 -22.19
CA GLU A 192 -0.82 -47.51 -23.08
C GLU A 192 -1.00 -49.02 -22.90
N MET A 193 -1.32 -49.74 -23.97
CA MET A 193 -1.42 -51.19 -23.94
C MET A 193 -0.03 -51.82 -24.03
N LEU A 194 0.42 -52.42 -22.94
CA LEU A 194 1.71 -53.11 -22.86
C LEU A 194 1.54 -54.60 -23.19
N SER A 195 2.22 -55.08 -24.24
CA SER A 195 2.23 -56.52 -24.56
C SER A 195 3.25 -57.26 -23.70
N LEU A 196 2.79 -58.24 -22.91
CA LEU A 196 3.65 -59.06 -22.08
C LEU A 196 3.83 -60.46 -22.67
N PRO A 197 5.06 -61.01 -22.72
CA PRO A 197 5.27 -62.40 -23.09
C PRO A 197 4.70 -63.34 -22.02
N LEU A 198 4.05 -64.42 -22.47
CA LEU A 198 3.40 -65.41 -21.61
C LEU A 198 4.43 -66.05 -20.65
N GLY A 199 4.09 -66.09 -19.36
CA GLY A 199 4.92 -66.68 -18.30
C GLY A 199 5.87 -65.72 -17.57
N ARG A 200 5.97 -64.44 -17.98
CA ARG A 200 6.69 -63.40 -17.22
C ARG A 200 5.73 -62.51 -16.44
N SER A 201 6.10 -62.18 -15.19
CA SER A 201 5.39 -61.19 -14.37
C SER A 201 5.84 -59.76 -14.71
N VAL A 202 5.00 -58.78 -14.36
CA VAL A 202 5.24 -57.33 -14.57
C VAL A 202 6.59 -56.87 -13.99
N ASN A 203 7.10 -57.56 -12.96
CA ASN A 203 8.39 -57.26 -12.35
C ASN A 203 9.58 -57.46 -13.30
N ALA A 204 9.47 -58.34 -14.30
CA ALA A 204 10.55 -58.59 -15.26
C ALA A 204 10.76 -57.45 -16.27
N LEU A 205 9.88 -56.45 -16.29
CA LEU A 205 9.96 -55.23 -17.11
C LEU A 205 10.21 -53.97 -16.26
N GLY A 206 10.64 -54.14 -15.00
CA GLY A 206 10.95 -53.01 -14.11
C GLY A 206 9.89 -52.72 -13.04
N GLY A 207 8.86 -53.58 -12.90
CA GLY A 207 7.87 -53.46 -11.82
C GLY A 207 6.81 -52.40 -12.11
N PHE A 208 6.49 -51.56 -11.11
CA PHE A 208 5.50 -50.47 -11.25
C PHE A 208 5.97 -49.45 -12.28
N LEU A 209 5.47 -49.56 -13.51
CA LEU A 209 5.69 -48.58 -14.57
C LEU A 209 4.97 -47.29 -14.20
N ARG A 210 5.71 -46.19 -14.15
CA ARG A 210 5.13 -44.85 -14.00
C ARG A 210 4.56 -44.40 -15.35
N PRO A 211 3.44 -43.64 -15.38
CA PRO A 211 2.98 -43.00 -16.60
C PRO A 211 4.10 -42.18 -17.23
N ARG A 212 4.24 -42.26 -18.56
CA ARG A 212 5.28 -41.50 -19.30
C ARG A 212 5.08 -39.99 -19.21
N ARG A 213 3.82 -39.53 -19.12
CA ARG A 213 3.49 -38.12 -18.94
C ARG A 213 3.37 -37.77 -17.46
N SER A 214 3.92 -36.62 -17.08
CA SER A 214 3.90 -36.08 -15.72
C SER A 214 2.47 -35.95 -15.16
N TYR A 215 2.33 -35.96 -13.83
CA TYR A 215 1.10 -35.59 -13.12
C TYR A 215 0.67 -34.13 -13.39
N ASP A 216 1.54 -33.32 -14.00
CA ASP A 216 1.32 -31.88 -14.22
C ASP A 216 0.52 -31.54 -15.49
N VAL A 217 0.17 -32.52 -16.33
CA VAL A 217 -0.57 -32.28 -17.59
C VAL A 217 -1.93 -31.61 -17.33
N ALA A 218 -2.59 -31.98 -16.23
CA ALA A 218 -3.86 -31.41 -15.79
C ALA A 218 -3.68 -30.35 -14.69
N ALA A 219 -2.47 -29.85 -14.44
CA ALA A 219 -2.24 -28.81 -13.44
C ALA A 219 -2.29 -27.42 -14.09
N VAL A 220 -2.84 -26.45 -13.36
CA VAL A 220 -2.87 -25.04 -13.81
C VAL A 220 -1.42 -24.52 -13.92
N PRO A 221 -1.04 -23.86 -15.04
CA PRO A 221 0.30 -23.29 -15.19
C PRO A 221 0.66 -22.31 -14.07
N GLY A 222 1.87 -22.42 -13.51
CA GLY A 222 2.34 -21.53 -12.43
C GLY A 222 1.99 -22.02 -11.03
N THR A 223 1.38 -23.20 -10.92
CA THR A 223 1.10 -23.84 -9.64
C THR A 223 2.28 -24.66 -9.12
N TYR A 224 2.32 -24.94 -7.82
CA TYR A 224 3.46 -25.56 -7.14
C TYR A 224 3.97 -26.83 -7.83
N GLY A 225 5.25 -26.86 -8.21
CA GLY A 225 5.93 -28.00 -8.83
C GLY A 225 5.78 -28.12 -10.35
N THR A 226 4.92 -27.33 -11.01
CA THR A 226 4.65 -27.45 -12.46
C THR A 226 5.74 -26.86 -13.38
N GLN A 227 6.66 -26.05 -12.84
CA GLN A 227 7.77 -25.46 -13.61
C GLN A 227 8.99 -26.38 -13.65
N ALA A 228 9.40 -26.92 -12.50
CA ALA A 228 10.58 -27.81 -12.40
C ALA A 228 10.44 -29.07 -13.28
N TYR A 229 9.25 -29.68 -13.34
CA TYR A 229 9.01 -30.84 -14.19
C TYR A 229 8.94 -30.50 -15.68
N ARG A 230 8.49 -29.29 -16.06
CA ARG A 230 8.50 -28.84 -17.46
C ARG A 230 9.92 -28.65 -17.99
N GLU A 231 10.81 -28.14 -17.15
CA GLU A 231 12.24 -28.03 -17.47
C GLU A 231 12.89 -29.41 -17.62
N GLU A 232 12.52 -30.38 -16.77
CA GLU A 232 13.01 -31.77 -16.87
C GLU A 232 12.49 -32.47 -18.14
N GLU A 233 11.23 -32.25 -18.52
CA GLU A 233 10.63 -32.82 -19.74
C GLU A 233 11.22 -32.20 -21.01
N GLN A 234 11.45 -30.88 -21.04
CA GLN A 234 12.18 -30.22 -22.13
C GLN A 234 13.61 -30.76 -22.27
N ALA A 235 14.30 -30.98 -21.14
CA ALA A 235 15.65 -31.58 -21.17
C ALA A 235 15.65 -33.03 -21.70
N LEU A 236 14.58 -33.80 -21.44
CA LEU A 236 14.40 -35.15 -21.96
C LEU A 236 14.05 -35.17 -23.45
N GLU A 237 13.21 -34.24 -23.93
CA GLU A 237 12.86 -34.09 -25.35
C GLU A 237 14.04 -33.57 -26.20
N GLU A 238 14.86 -32.68 -25.64
CA GLU A 238 16.08 -32.16 -26.29
C GLU A 238 17.27 -33.15 -26.23
N GLY A 239 17.07 -34.37 -25.73
CA GLY A 239 18.11 -35.41 -25.69
C GLY A 239 19.29 -35.08 -24.78
N THR A 240 19.15 -34.11 -23.88
CA THR A 240 20.20 -33.69 -22.95
C THR A 240 19.86 -34.19 -21.56
N ALA A 241 20.03 -35.51 -21.34
CA ALA A 241 19.80 -36.13 -20.04
C ALA A 241 20.86 -35.67 -19.03
N LEU A 242 20.62 -34.55 -18.35
CA LEU A 242 21.29 -34.23 -17.09
C LEU A 242 20.60 -35.04 -15.99
N VAL A 243 21.01 -36.31 -15.86
CA VAL A 243 20.64 -37.16 -14.75
C VAL A 243 21.27 -36.57 -13.49
N VAL A 244 20.56 -35.68 -12.80
CA VAL A 244 20.90 -35.33 -11.42
C VAL A 244 20.48 -36.50 -10.55
N VAL A 245 21.37 -37.49 -10.45
CA VAL A 245 21.30 -38.50 -9.40
C VAL A 245 21.43 -37.73 -8.09
N LYS A 246 20.29 -37.45 -7.45
CA LYS A 246 20.30 -36.99 -6.07
C LYS A 246 20.75 -38.19 -5.26
N ASP A 247 21.98 -38.14 -4.79
CA ASP A 247 22.61 -39.21 -4.04
C ASP A 247 21.81 -39.47 -2.75
N VAL A 248 20.94 -40.49 -2.78
CA VAL A 248 20.23 -41.00 -1.59
C VAL A 248 21.12 -42.06 -0.92
N THR A 249 22.39 -41.74 -0.68
CA THR A 249 23.23 -42.46 0.27
C THR A 249 23.93 -41.51 1.23
N LYS A 250 23.14 -40.78 2.02
CA LYS A 250 23.61 -40.30 3.33
C LYS A 250 22.66 -40.78 4.42
N LYS A 251 22.73 -42.09 4.69
CA LYS A 251 22.23 -42.66 5.94
C LYS A 251 23.25 -42.25 7.00
N GLU A 252 22.97 -41.12 7.66
CA GLU A 252 23.78 -40.60 8.74
C GLU A 252 23.71 -41.60 9.90
N SER A 253 24.75 -42.41 10.05
CA SER A 253 25.02 -43.17 11.27
C SER A 253 25.42 -42.16 12.34
N ARG A 254 24.49 -41.84 13.24
CA ARG A 254 24.80 -41.26 14.54
C ARG A 254 24.39 -42.27 15.61
N ASP A 255 25.33 -43.16 15.92
CA ASP A 255 25.50 -43.74 17.24
C ASP A 255 26.91 -43.36 17.73
N ASN A 256 26.99 -43.01 19.02
CA ASN A 256 28.15 -42.76 19.89
C ASN A 256 28.89 -41.41 19.76
N GLU A 257 28.51 -40.43 20.59
CA GLU A 257 29.11 -40.13 21.93
C GLU A 257 28.22 -39.16 22.71
#